data_AF-A0A7L3Z8K3-F1
#
_entry.id   AF-A0A7L3Z8K3-F1
#
_cell.length_a   1.000
_cell.length_b   1.000
_cell.length_c   1.000
_cell.angle_alpha   90.00
_cell.angle_beta   90.00
_cell.angle_gamma   90.00
#
_symmetry.space_group_name_H-M   'P 1'
#
loop_
_entity.id
_entity.type
_entity.pdbx_description
1 polymer ?
#
loop_
_entity_poly.entity_id
_entity_poly.type
_entity_poly.pdbx_seq_one_letter_code
_entity_poly.pdbx_strand_id
1 'polypeptide(L)'
;QDTVIALQALAAYDEATYNTVTQNVVKITSKKPFEKVFIVNNENRLLLQQTTLPEVPGKYSLTVNGSGCVLMQTALRYNIHLPEGAFGFSLSVQTSNVSCPLDQPAKFDIVLISSYTGKHRTSNMVIIDVKMLSGFVPVKSSLDKVNYRSKIK
;
A
#
# COMPACT_ATOMS: atom_id res chain seq x y z
N GLN A 1 11.41 -9.79 0.72
CA GLN A 1 12.52 -10.37 -0.09
C GLN A 1 12.19 -10.25 -1.57
N ASP A 2 10.96 -10.53 -1.96
CA ASP A 2 10.48 -10.60 -3.35
C ASP A 2 10.74 -9.33 -4.17
N THR A 3 10.56 -8.14 -3.59
CA THR A 3 10.76 -6.87 -4.31
C THR A 3 12.19 -6.70 -4.81
N VAL A 4 13.20 -7.12 -4.04
CA VAL A 4 14.61 -6.95 -4.44
C VAL A 4 14.94 -7.85 -5.62
N ILE A 5 14.51 -9.11 -5.56
CA ILE A 5 14.73 -10.08 -6.64
C ILE A 5 13.97 -9.67 -7.90
N ALA A 6 12.72 -9.22 -7.76
CA ALA A 6 11.92 -8.75 -8.89
C ALA A 6 12.54 -7.52 -9.56
N LEU A 7 13.03 -6.55 -8.80
CA LEU A 7 13.71 -5.37 -9.36
C LEU A 7 15.01 -5.74 -10.07
N GLN A 8 15.78 -6.68 -9.53
CA GLN A 8 16.99 -7.18 -10.19
C GLN A 8 16.65 -7.85 -11.54
N ALA A 9 15.60 -8.67 -11.58
CA ALA A 9 15.14 -9.31 -12.82
C ALA A 9 14.65 -8.28 -13.85
N LEU A 10 13.89 -7.27 -13.42
CA LEU A 10 13.43 -6.19 -14.29
C LEU A 10 14.59 -5.37 -14.85
N ALA A 11 15.61 -5.08 -14.05
CA ALA A 11 16.81 -4.37 -14.51
C ALA A 11 17.59 -5.17 -15.56
N ALA A 12 17.77 -6.47 -15.34
CA ALA A 12 18.43 -7.34 -16.32
C ALA A 12 17.63 -7.46 -17.63
N TYR A 13 16.30 -7.45 -17.54
CA TYR A 13 15.44 -7.45 -18.73
C TYR A 13 15.51 -6.13 -19.52
N ASP A 14 15.57 -4.99 -18.83
CA ASP A 14 15.70 -3.67 -19.46
C ASP A 14 17.03 -3.54 -20.22
N GLU A 15 18.14 -4.03 -19.63
CA GLU A 15 19.44 -4.09 -20.30
C GLU A 15 19.40 -4.94 -21.58
N ALA A 16 18.75 -6.11 -21.53
CA ALA A 16 18.68 -7.03 -22.66
C ALA A 16 17.74 -6.57 -23.79
N THR A 17 16.74 -5.74 -23.47
CA THR A 17 15.69 -5.31 -24.41
C THR A 17 15.79 -3.84 -24.80
N TYR A 18 16.83 -3.15 -24.32
CA TYR A 18 17.04 -1.73 -24.58
C TYR A 18 17.07 -1.43 -26.07
N ASN A 19 16.23 -0.48 -26.48
CA ASN A 19 16.21 0.08 -27.82
C ASN A 19 16.14 1.60 -27.74
N THR A 20 16.78 2.29 -28.68
CA THR A 20 16.65 3.74 -28.83
C THR A 20 15.25 4.06 -29.36
N VAL A 21 14.31 4.21 -28.43
CA VAL A 21 12.89 4.51 -28.72
C VAL A 21 12.79 5.87 -29.42
N THR A 22 12.07 5.96 -30.53
CA THR A 22 11.79 7.24 -31.18
C THR A 22 10.51 7.88 -30.64
N GLN A 23 9.41 7.13 -30.57
CA GLN A 23 8.15 7.58 -29.98
C GLN A 23 7.17 6.40 -29.78
N ASN A 24 6.42 6.41 -28.68
CA ASN A 24 5.25 5.57 -28.44
C ASN A 24 4.01 6.44 -28.23
N VAL A 25 2.90 6.06 -28.85
CA VAL A 25 1.59 6.70 -28.66
C VAL A 25 0.68 5.73 -27.94
N VAL A 26 0.31 6.06 -26.71
CA VAL A 26 -0.58 5.27 -25.86
C VAL A 26 -1.95 5.92 -25.87
N LYS A 27 -2.96 5.18 -26.34
CA LYS A 27 -4.35 5.63 -26.41
C LYS A 27 -5.22 4.81 -25.45
N ILE A 28 -5.96 5.50 -24.60
CA ILE A 28 -6.92 4.93 -23.65
C ILE A 28 -8.31 5.42 -24.04
N THR A 29 -9.25 4.50 -24.22
CA THR A 29 -10.64 4.82 -24.56
C THR A 29 -11.61 4.09 -23.65
N SER A 30 -12.85 4.57 -23.58
CA SER A 30 -13.97 3.87 -22.96
C SER A 30 -15.16 3.81 -23.93
N LYS A 31 -16.21 3.06 -23.59
CA LYS A 31 -17.47 3.09 -24.36
C LYS A 31 -18.22 4.43 -24.24
N LYS A 32 -17.93 5.21 -23.20
CA LYS A 32 -18.45 6.56 -22.98
C LYS A 32 -17.53 7.58 -23.65
N PRO A 33 -17.93 8.86 -23.81
CA PRO A 33 -17.07 9.91 -24.34
C PRO A 33 -15.89 10.20 -23.42
N PHE A 34 -14.85 9.36 -23.51
CA PHE A 34 -13.57 9.50 -22.85
C PHE A 34 -12.49 8.93 -23.76
N GLU A 35 -11.52 9.77 -24.08
CA GLU A 35 -10.32 9.43 -24.79
C GLU A 35 -9.15 10.17 -24.15
N LYS A 36 -8.08 9.44 -23.84
CA LYS A 36 -6.81 10.02 -23.41
C LYS A 36 -5.68 9.47 -24.26
N VAL A 37 -4.84 10.37 -24.76
CA VAL A 37 -3.62 10.02 -25.50
C VAL A 37 -2.41 10.51 -24.72
N PHE A 38 -1.42 9.65 -24.57
CA PHE A 38 -0.08 9.97 -24.08
C PHE A 38 0.93 9.75 -25.20
N ILE A 39 1.89 10.66 -25.33
CA ILE A 39 3.00 10.57 -26.27
C ILE A 39 4.28 10.45 -25.45
N VAL A 40 4.96 9.31 -25.57
CA VAL A 40 6.18 9.00 -24.84
C VAL A 40 7.35 8.95 -25.82
N ASN A 41 8.36 9.79 -25.63
CA ASN A 41 9.55 9.91 -26.46
C ASN A 41 10.81 9.98 -25.57
N ASN A 42 12.00 10.11 -26.16
CA ASN A 42 13.24 10.13 -25.38
C ASN A 42 13.36 11.28 -24.38
N GLU A 43 12.68 12.40 -24.62
CA GLU A 43 12.71 13.57 -23.74
C GLU A 43 11.86 13.37 -22.49
N ASN A 44 10.76 12.62 -22.61
CA ASN A 44 9.78 12.44 -21.52
C ASN A 44 9.61 10.98 -21.06
N ARG A 45 10.46 10.04 -21.51
CA ARG A 45 10.37 8.60 -21.19
C ARG A 45 10.45 8.27 -19.69
N LEU A 46 11.06 9.15 -18.90
CA LEU A 46 11.17 8.99 -17.44
C LEU A 46 10.12 9.81 -16.67
N LEU A 47 9.31 10.61 -17.37
CA LEU A 47 8.30 11.45 -16.74
C LEU A 47 7.05 10.63 -16.48
N LEU A 48 6.58 10.64 -15.23
CA LEU A 48 5.28 10.07 -14.88
C LEU A 48 4.16 10.89 -15.54
N GLN A 49 3.37 10.22 -16.37
CA GLN A 49 2.17 10.78 -16.99
C GLN A 49 0.95 10.03 -16.44
N GLN A 50 -0.05 10.77 -15.95
CA GLN A 50 -1.22 10.18 -15.32
C GLN A 50 -2.52 10.87 -15.76
N THR A 51 -3.61 10.12 -15.71
CA THR A 51 -4.97 10.63 -15.94
C THR A 51 -5.92 9.96 -14.96
N THR A 52 -6.89 10.73 -14.45
CA THR A 52 -8.01 10.15 -13.72
C THR A 52 -8.95 9.48 -14.71
N LEU A 53 -9.38 8.27 -14.39
CA LEU A 53 -10.41 7.56 -15.14
C LEU A 53 -11.78 8.02 -14.65
N PRO A 54 -12.69 8.49 -15.53
CA PRO A 54 -13.92 9.18 -15.13
C PRO A 54 -14.95 8.27 -14.45
N GLU A 55 -14.94 6.98 -14.79
CA GLU A 55 -15.88 5.99 -14.24
C GLU A 55 -15.13 4.87 -13.52
N VAL A 56 -15.54 4.63 -12.28
CA VAL A 56 -14.99 3.59 -11.41
C VAL A 56 -16.15 2.89 -10.68
N PRO A 57 -16.39 1.58 -10.91
CA PRO A 57 -15.70 0.70 -11.86
C PRO A 57 -16.09 0.98 -13.32
N GLY A 58 -15.14 0.92 -14.24
CA GLY A 58 -15.36 1.16 -15.68
C GLY A 58 -14.54 0.21 -16.55
N LYS A 59 -14.96 0.07 -17.82
CA LYS A 59 -14.22 -0.71 -18.84
C LYS A 59 -13.48 0.23 -19.78
N TYR A 60 -12.17 0.04 -19.87
CA TYR A 60 -11.27 0.83 -20.70
C TYR A 60 -10.50 -0.07 -21.66
N SER A 61 -10.28 0.43 -22.88
CA SER A 61 -9.44 -0.22 -23.89
C SER A 61 -8.15 0.56 -24.04
N LEU A 62 -7.05 -0.17 -24.25
CA LEU A 62 -5.72 0.39 -24.42
C LEU A 62 -5.15 -0.02 -25.78
N THR A 63 -4.53 0.93 -26.47
CA THR A 63 -3.80 0.70 -27.72
C THR A 63 -2.48 1.43 -27.64
N VAL A 64 -1.39 0.75 -28.01
CA VAL A 64 -0.04 1.32 -28.05
C VAL A 64 0.49 1.17 -29.46
N ASN A 65 0.89 2.29 -30.06
CA ASN A 65 1.55 2.32 -31.36
C ASN A 65 2.96 2.89 -31.20
N GLY A 66 3.97 2.11 -31.58
CA GLY A 66 5.38 2.50 -31.49
C GLY A 66 6.29 1.27 -31.43
N SER A 67 7.59 1.51 -31.36
CA SER A 67 8.63 0.46 -31.33
C SER A 67 9.31 0.31 -29.96
N GLY A 68 8.89 1.06 -28.95
CA GLY A 68 9.45 1.00 -27.60
C GLY A 68 8.55 0.32 -26.59
N CYS A 69 9.06 0.15 -25.38
CA CYS A 69 8.30 -0.37 -24.25
C CYS A 69 7.74 0.78 -23.40
N VAL A 70 6.52 0.60 -22.88
CA VAL A 70 5.89 1.52 -21.91
C VAL A 70 5.31 0.70 -20.78
N LEU A 71 5.64 1.07 -19.53
CA LEU A 71 5.00 0.53 -18.35
C LEU A 71 3.74 1.34 -18.06
N MET A 72 2.58 0.69 -18.04
CA MET A 72 1.34 1.31 -17.62
C MET A 72 0.79 0.65 -16.36
N GLN A 73 0.37 1.47 -15.40
CA GLN A 73 -0.18 1.03 -14.12
C GLN A 73 -1.53 1.70 -13.88
N THR A 74 -2.50 0.91 -13.43
CA THR A 74 -3.80 1.41 -12.98
C THR A 74 -3.91 1.26 -11.48
N ALA A 75 -4.24 2.36 -10.78
CA ALA A 75 -4.46 2.35 -9.34
C ALA A 75 -5.94 2.55 -9.03
N LEU A 76 -6.51 1.67 -8.20
CA LEU A 76 -7.87 1.78 -7.69
C LEU A 76 -7.83 1.98 -6.18
N ARG A 77 -8.41 3.09 -5.70
CA ARG A 77 -8.55 3.37 -4.28
C ARG A 77 -10.02 3.31 -3.90
N TYR A 78 -10.36 2.42 -2.97
CA TYR A 78 -11.72 2.22 -2.47
C TYR A 78 -11.69 1.84 -0.99
N ASN A 79 -12.80 2.10 -0.31
CA ASN A 79 -12.98 1.67 1.06
C ASN A 79 -13.61 0.29 1.06
N ILE A 80 -13.03 -0.63 1.83
CA ILE A 80 -13.64 -1.93 2.15
C ILE A 80 -14.10 -1.89 3.59
N HIS A 81 -15.21 -2.57 3.87
CA HIS A 81 -15.50 -2.97 5.23
C HIS A 81 -14.45 -4.00 5.65
N LEU A 82 -13.98 -3.92 6.91
CA LEU A 82 -13.02 -4.89 7.40
C LEU A 82 -13.59 -6.30 7.18
N PRO A 83 -12.92 -7.17 6.41
CA PRO A 83 -13.42 -8.51 6.18
C PRO A 83 -13.45 -9.26 7.52
N GLU A 84 -14.57 -9.87 7.86
CA GLU A 84 -14.60 -10.85 8.94
C GLU A 84 -13.92 -12.13 8.43
N GLY A 85 -12.70 -12.40 8.91
CA GLY A 85 -11.91 -13.53 8.43
C GLY A 85 -10.77 -13.90 9.36
N ALA A 86 -10.31 -15.15 9.26
CA ALA A 86 -9.15 -15.63 9.99
C ALA A 86 -7.86 -15.16 9.30
N PHE A 87 -7.28 -14.07 9.79
CA PHE A 87 -6.03 -13.48 9.24
C PHE A 87 -4.75 -14.19 9.72
N GLY A 88 -4.86 -15.46 10.13
CA GLY A 88 -3.75 -16.21 10.74
C GLY A 88 -3.29 -15.66 12.09
N PHE A 89 -4.00 -14.68 12.65
CA PHE A 89 -3.80 -14.14 13.99
C PHE A 89 -5.15 -13.87 14.66
N SER A 90 -5.20 -14.07 15.97
CA SER A 90 -6.20 -13.47 16.84
C SER A 90 -5.65 -12.15 17.37
N LEU A 91 -6.48 -11.11 17.39
CA LEU A 91 -6.16 -9.81 17.96
C LEU A 91 -7.34 -9.33 18.79
N SER A 92 -7.09 -9.08 20.07
CA SER A 92 -8.03 -8.44 20.99
C SER A 92 -7.45 -7.12 21.46
N VAL A 93 -8.28 -6.09 21.45
CA VAL A 93 -7.93 -4.74 21.90
C VAL A 93 -8.84 -4.40 23.06
N GLN A 94 -8.24 -4.00 24.18
CA GLN A 94 -8.95 -3.58 25.38
C GLN A 94 -8.45 -2.22 25.84
N THR A 95 -9.29 -1.49 26.54
CA THR A 95 -8.91 -0.24 27.21
C THR A 95 -8.87 -0.46 28.72
N SER A 96 -7.87 0.10 29.38
CA SER A 96 -7.73 0.03 30.83
C SER A 96 -7.26 1.35 31.42
N ASN A 97 -7.34 1.52 32.74
CA ASN A 97 -6.83 2.68 33.47
C ASN A 97 -7.35 4.03 32.92
N VAL A 98 -8.64 4.07 32.59
CA VAL A 98 -9.29 5.28 32.05
C VAL A 98 -9.34 6.36 33.12
N SER A 99 -8.87 7.56 32.79
CA SER A 99 -8.84 8.73 33.65
C SER A 99 -9.25 9.96 32.85
N CYS A 100 -10.36 10.60 33.26
CA CYS A 100 -10.90 11.79 32.61
C CYS A 100 -11.26 12.87 33.66
N PRO A 101 -10.27 13.48 34.32
CA PRO A 101 -10.52 14.58 35.25
C PRO A 101 -10.88 15.87 34.49
N LEU A 102 -11.62 16.78 35.14
CA LEU A 102 -12.07 18.04 34.51
C LEU A 102 -10.92 18.92 33.99
N ASP A 103 -9.80 18.95 34.71
CA ASP A 103 -8.69 19.88 34.45
C ASP A 103 -7.50 19.24 33.69
N GLN A 104 -7.62 18.00 33.20
CA GLN A 104 -6.54 17.36 32.43
C GLN A 104 -7.07 16.58 31.23
N PRO A 105 -6.23 16.38 30.18
CA PRO A 105 -6.60 15.54 29.06
C PRO A 105 -6.93 14.11 29.51
N ALA A 106 -7.94 13.52 28.88
CA ALA A 106 -8.29 12.12 29.07
C ALA A 106 -7.09 11.20 28.77
N LYS A 107 -6.90 10.20 29.62
CA LYS A 107 -5.84 9.19 29.49
C LYS A 107 -6.44 7.81 29.67
N PHE A 108 -5.97 6.85 28.88
CA PHE A 108 -6.28 5.45 29.05
C PHE A 108 -5.15 4.64 28.41
N ASP A 109 -5.00 3.42 28.87
CA ASP A 109 -4.07 2.45 28.30
C ASP A 109 -4.78 1.66 27.20
N ILE A 110 -4.06 1.38 26.12
CA ILE A 110 -4.48 0.45 25.06
C ILE A 110 -3.73 -0.86 25.30
N VAL A 111 -4.47 -1.92 25.61
CA VAL A 111 -3.93 -3.26 25.85
C VAL A 111 -4.18 -4.11 24.62
N LEU A 112 -3.10 -4.56 23.99
CA LEU A 112 -3.13 -5.38 22.78
C LEU A 112 -2.75 -6.81 23.15
N ILE A 113 -3.63 -7.76 22.84
CA ILE A 113 -3.40 -9.19 23.03
C ILE A 113 -3.48 -9.84 21.66
N SER A 114 -2.38 -10.45 21.22
CA SER A 114 -2.33 -11.15 19.94
C SER A 114 -1.75 -12.53 20.08
N SER A 115 -2.28 -13.47 19.30
CA SER A 115 -1.76 -14.83 19.18
C SER A 115 -1.78 -15.30 17.74
N TYR A 116 -0.78 -16.08 17.34
CA TYR A 116 -0.73 -16.68 16.02
C TYR A 116 -1.73 -17.84 15.92
N THR A 117 -2.60 -17.78 14.91
CA THR A 117 -3.64 -18.79 14.62
C THR A 117 -3.53 -19.33 13.19
N GLY A 118 -2.38 -19.11 12.54
CA GLY A 118 -2.13 -19.58 11.19
C GLY A 118 -1.85 -21.09 11.11
N LYS A 119 -1.67 -21.58 9.89
CA LYS A 119 -1.51 -23.03 9.62
C LYS A 119 -0.14 -23.59 9.99
N HIS A 120 0.87 -22.74 10.13
CA HIS A 120 2.22 -23.17 10.47
C HIS A 120 2.39 -23.32 11.98
N ARG A 121 3.52 -23.86 12.42
CA ARG A 121 3.82 -24.04 13.85
C ARG A 121 4.08 -22.70 14.56
N THR A 122 4.71 -21.75 13.86
CA THR A 122 5.10 -20.45 14.38
C THR A 122 5.01 -19.40 13.27
N SER A 123 4.88 -18.13 13.66
CA SER A 123 5.03 -16.99 12.76
C SER A 123 6.51 -16.59 12.63
N ASN A 124 6.82 -15.83 11.58
CA ASN A 124 8.09 -15.10 11.46
C ASN A 124 7.97 -13.73 12.15
N MET A 125 8.54 -12.67 11.55
CA MET A 125 8.39 -11.30 12.02
C MET A 125 6.94 -10.82 11.92
N VAL A 126 6.44 -10.26 13.02
CA VAL A 126 5.09 -9.67 13.11
C VAL A 126 5.22 -8.18 13.36
N ILE A 127 4.42 -7.39 12.64
CA ILE A 127 4.31 -5.95 12.82
C ILE A 127 2.88 -5.66 13.27
N ILE A 128 2.74 -4.90 14.36
CA ILE A 128 1.46 -4.41 14.85
C ILE A 128 1.41 -2.90 14.58
N ASP A 129 0.49 -2.49 13.70
CA ASP A 129 0.23 -1.08 13.42
C ASP A 129 -0.98 -0.61 14.23
N VAL A 130 -0.81 0.46 15.00
CA VAL A 130 -1.84 0.99 15.91
C VAL A 130 -2.14 2.43 15.51
N LYS A 131 -3.30 2.63 14.88
CA LYS A 131 -3.81 3.96 14.58
C LYS A 131 -4.53 4.53 15.79
N MET A 132 -4.03 5.66 16.29
CA MET A 132 -4.66 6.37 17.42
C MET A 132 -6.01 6.97 17.03
N LEU A 133 -6.88 7.13 18.03
CA LEU A 133 -8.10 7.93 17.89
C LEU A 133 -7.72 9.38 17.60
N SER A 134 -8.54 10.07 16.80
CA SER A 134 -8.37 11.49 16.52
C SER A 134 -8.32 12.29 17.82
N GLY A 135 -7.31 13.16 17.96
CA GLY A 135 -7.09 13.97 19.17
C GLY A 135 -6.28 13.30 20.27
N PHE A 136 -5.89 12.02 20.11
CA PHE A 136 -5.02 11.32 21.06
C PHE A 136 -3.61 11.13 20.50
N VAL A 137 -2.63 11.17 21.39
CA VAL A 137 -1.22 10.88 21.10
C VAL A 137 -0.68 9.85 22.07
N PRO A 138 0.19 8.92 21.63
CA PRO A 138 0.74 7.91 22.52
C PRO A 138 1.73 8.54 23.50
N VAL A 139 1.73 8.04 24.74
CA VAL A 139 2.67 8.48 25.77
C VAL A 139 4.04 7.85 25.50
N LYS A 140 5.08 8.65 25.26
CA LYS A 140 6.42 8.16 24.87
C LYS A 140 6.99 7.09 25.83
N SER A 141 6.87 7.31 27.13
CA SER A 141 7.37 6.38 28.15
C SER A 141 6.65 5.02 28.17
N SER A 142 5.42 4.93 27.63
CA SER A 142 4.75 3.62 27.48
C SER A 142 5.28 2.85 26.27
N LEU A 143 5.66 3.54 25.19
CA LEU A 143 6.29 2.92 24.01
C LEU A 143 7.67 2.32 24.34
N ASP A 144 8.46 2.99 25.18
CA ASP A 144 9.76 2.47 25.61
C ASP A 144 9.63 1.13 26.36
N LYS A 145 8.57 0.96 27.15
CA LYS A 145 8.27 -0.30 27.85
C LYS A 145 7.93 -1.44 26.88
N VAL A 146 7.27 -1.14 25.76
CA VAL A 146 6.97 -2.13 24.72
C VAL A 146 8.25 -2.58 24.04
N ASN A 147 9.16 -1.66 23.72
CA ASN A 147 10.43 -1.99 23.09
C ASN A 147 11.35 -2.87 23.98
N TYR A 148 11.24 -2.74 25.30
CA TYR A 148 11.98 -3.58 26.24
C TYR A 148 11.33 -4.98 26.43
N ARG A 149 10.00 -5.08 26.36
CA ARG A 149 9.24 -6.32 26.57
C ARG A 149 8.96 -7.13 25.29
N SER A 150 9.23 -6.58 24.11
CA SER A 150 9.01 -7.21 22.80
C SER A 150 10.00 -8.34 22.46
N LYS A 151 10.92 -8.70 23.35
CA LYS A 151 11.59 -10.02 23.34
C LYS A 151 10.60 -11.11 23.80
N ILE A 152 9.51 -11.26 23.07
CA ILE A 152 8.56 -12.34 23.27
C ILE A 152 9.16 -13.56 22.56
N LYS A 153 9.43 -14.62 23.34
CA LYS A 153 9.87 -15.94 22.85
C LYS A 153 8.80 -16.61 22.02
#